data_AF-M2B1Z3-F1
#
_entry.id   AF-M2B1Z3-F1
#
_cell.length_a   1.000
_cell.length_b   1.000
_cell.length_c   1.000
_cell.angle_alpha   90.00
_cell.angle_beta   90.00
_cell.angle_gamma   90.00
#
_symmetry.space_group_name_H-M   'P 1'
#
loop_
_entity.id
_entity.type
_entity.pdbx_description
1 polymer ?
#
loop_
_entity_poly.entity_id
_entity_poly.type
_entity_poly.pdbx_seq_one_letter_code
_entity_poly.pdbx_strand_id
1 'polypeptide(L)'
;MIFLIIFLSVVFFLSLFLMIRGVKKYMISLDTCFLNMGLITTIIFIEILVGINSYYLDFVFIPIIVWVLGAFFLIYLVVCEHKTYSNVQEIIVHLSSTGRHEGLCDALLEGFIKFGTCMPPRGWYGSDEYLYQKAFLEFSNLDLTEESEQLIKFQKPIRKSRIIIKIWIAFFIAFVLQIIPVIVGSAMKNS
;
A
#
# COMPACT_ATOMS: atom_id res chain seq x y z
N MET A 1 -25.90 14.70 -19.18
CA MET A 1 -25.09 13.49 -19.42
C MET A 1 -23.65 13.82 -19.83
N ILE A 2 -23.42 14.60 -20.89
CA ILE A 2 -22.05 14.96 -21.36
C ILE A 2 -21.22 15.67 -20.27
N PHE A 3 -21.79 16.69 -19.60
CA PHE A 3 -21.09 17.39 -18.50
C PHE A 3 -20.67 16.46 -17.35
N LEU A 4 -21.49 15.47 -17.00
CA LEU A 4 -21.18 14.49 -15.96
C LEU A 4 -20.03 13.57 -16.37
N ILE A 5 -20.01 13.11 -17.62
CA ILE A 5 -18.93 12.28 -18.17
C ILE A 5 -17.61 13.04 -18.17
N ILE A 6 -17.63 14.32 -18.60
CA ILE A 6 -16.45 15.19 -18.59
C ILE A 6 -15.94 15.38 -17.17
N PHE A 7 -16.83 15.69 -16.22
CA PHE A 7 -16.47 15.85 -14.81
C PHE A 7 -15.83 14.59 -14.22
N LEU A 8 -16.45 13.42 -14.42
CA LEU A 8 -15.91 12.14 -13.95
C LEU A 8 -14.55 11.83 -14.55
N SER A 9 -14.36 12.11 -15.85
CA SER A 9 -13.08 11.90 -16.53
C SER A 9 -12.00 12.78 -15.93
N VAL A 10 -12.29 14.06 -15.67
CA VAL A 10 -11.34 14.99 -15.04
C VAL A 10 -10.93 14.51 -13.65
N VAL A 11 -11.90 14.10 -12.82
CA VAL A 11 -11.63 13.59 -11.47
C VAL A 11 -10.80 12.30 -11.53
N PHE A 12 -11.10 11.40 -12.47
CA PHE A 12 -10.33 10.18 -12.69
C PHE A 12 -8.87 10.49 -13.05
N PHE A 13 -8.63 11.33 -14.06
CA PHE A 13 -7.27 11.68 -14.47
C PHE A 13 -6.49 12.40 -13.37
N LEU A 14 -7.15 13.26 -12.60
CA LEU A 14 -6.54 13.92 -11.45
C LEU A 14 -6.12 12.91 -10.38
N SER A 15 -7.00 11.96 -10.03
CA SER A 15 -6.70 10.91 -9.04
C SER A 15 -5.51 10.06 -9.49
N LEU A 16 -5.50 9.64 -10.76
CA LEU A 16 -4.43 8.84 -11.34
C LEU A 16 -3.09 9.60 -11.36
N PHE A 17 -3.10 10.88 -11.73
CA PHE A 17 -1.92 11.73 -11.71
C PHE A 17 -1.34 11.87 -10.29
N LEU A 18 -2.19 12.15 -9.30
CA LEU A 18 -1.78 12.27 -7.90
C LEU A 18 -1.24 10.95 -7.35
N MET A 19 -1.89 9.82 -7.68
CA MET A 19 -1.45 8.49 -7.29
C MET A 19 -0.07 8.15 -7.87
N ILE A 20 0.13 8.31 -9.19
CA ILE A 20 1.42 8.02 -9.83
C ILE A 20 2.53 8.91 -9.25
N ARG A 21 2.27 10.22 -9.13
CA ARG A 21 3.24 11.17 -8.57
C ARG A 21 3.52 10.89 -7.10
N GLY A 22 2.49 10.53 -6.33
CA GLY A 22 2.57 10.16 -4.93
C GLY A 22 3.42 8.91 -4.70
N VAL A 23 3.18 7.85 -5.47
CA VAL A 23 4.00 6.64 -5.46
C VAL A 23 5.46 6.97 -5.79
N LYS A 24 5.70 7.73 -6.86
CA LYS A 24 7.06 8.11 -7.26
C LYS A 24 7.79 8.90 -6.17
N LYS A 25 7.13 9.91 -5.59
CA LYS A 25 7.70 10.72 -4.50
C LYS A 25 7.96 9.90 -3.25
N TYR A 26 7.02 9.05 -2.84
CA TYR A 26 7.19 8.18 -1.69
C TYR A 26 8.39 7.24 -1.86
N MET A 27 8.56 6.67 -3.05
CA MET A 27 9.69 5.79 -3.34
C MET A 27 11.05 6.48 -3.26
N ILE A 28 11.12 7.79 -3.54
CA ILE A 28 12.37 8.57 -3.54
C ILE A 28 12.64 9.18 -2.16
N SER A 29 11.68 9.92 -1.61
CA SER A 29 11.89 10.79 -0.44
C SER A 29 10.95 10.48 0.73
N LEU A 30 10.22 9.37 0.69
CA LEU A 30 9.23 8.97 1.70
C LEU A 30 8.12 10.00 1.95
N ASP A 31 7.98 11.00 1.07
CA ASP A 31 6.94 12.02 1.13
C ASP A 31 5.58 11.37 0.88
N THR A 32 4.69 11.50 1.86
CA THR A 32 3.36 10.88 1.84
C THR A 32 2.27 11.84 1.38
N CYS A 33 2.55 13.13 1.23
CA CYS A 33 1.53 14.15 0.97
C CYS A 33 0.76 13.88 -0.33
N PHE A 34 1.49 13.71 -1.44
CA PHE A 34 0.89 13.42 -2.76
C PHE A 34 0.22 12.05 -2.80
N LEU A 35 0.77 11.06 -2.10
CA LEU A 35 0.17 9.73 -2.01
C LEU A 35 -1.17 9.79 -1.28
N ASN A 36 -1.24 10.48 -0.14
CA ASN A 36 -2.46 10.64 0.64
C ASN A 36 -3.52 11.43 -0.14
N MET A 37 -3.14 12.50 -0.85
CA MET A 37 -4.06 13.23 -1.74
C MET A 37 -4.60 12.34 -2.87
N GLY A 38 -3.75 11.52 -3.48
CA GLY A 38 -4.15 10.53 -4.49
C GLY A 38 -5.15 9.52 -3.93
N LEU A 39 -4.93 9.00 -2.73
CA LEU A 39 -5.84 8.07 -2.07
C LEU A 39 -7.20 8.73 -1.77
N ILE A 40 -7.20 9.93 -1.21
CA ILE A 40 -8.44 10.67 -0.90
C ILE A 40 -9.26 10.94 -2.17
N THR A 41 -8.61 11.44 -3.22
CA THR A 41 -9.29 11.71 -4.50
C THR A 41 -9.81 10.44 -5.16
N THR A 42 -9.10 9.31 -5.01
CA THR A 42 -9.56 7.99 -5.48
C THR A 42 -10.78 7.50 -4.71
N ILE A 43 -10.80 7.65 -3.38
CA ILE A 43 -11.98 7.31 -2.55
C ILE A 43 -13.19 8.10 -3.02
N ILE A 44 -13.07 9.43 -3.12
CA ILE A 44 -14.15 10.31 -3.58
C ILE A 44 -14.66 9.90 -4.97
N PHE A 45 -13.75 9.58 -5.89
CA PHE A 45 -14.12 9.12 -7.23
C PHE A 45 -14.93 7.81 -7.21
N ILE A 46 -14.51 6.84 -6.40
CA ILE A 46 -15.22 5.56 -6.24
C ILE A 46 -16.61 5.80 -5.64
N GLU A 47 -16.74 6.65 -4.61
CA GLU A 47 -18.03 6.96 -4.00
C GLU A 47 -19.02 7.59 -5.00
N ILE A 48 -18.56 8.55 -5.82
CA ILE A 48 -19.39 9.17 -6.86
C ILE A 48 -19.85 8.12 -7.87
N LEU A 49 -18.94 7.22 -8.30
CA LEU A 49 -19.27 6.14 -9.23
C LEU A 49 -20.33 5.18 -8.66
N VAL A 50 -20.20 4.78 -7.38
CA VAL A 50 -21.16 3.89 -6.72
C VAL A 50 -22.51 4.57 -6.54
N GLY A 51 -22.54 5.86 -6.17
CA GLY A 51 -23.77 6.64 -6.08
C GLY A 51 -24.53 6.72 -7.42
N ILE A 52 -23.81 6.99 -8.51
CA ILE A 52 -24.41 7.00 -9.86
C ILE A 52 -24.92 5.60 -10.23
N ASN A 53 -24.13 4.57 -9.96
CA ASN A 53 -24.47 3.20 -10.35
C ASN A 53 -25.70 2.64 -9.62
N SER A 54 -25.79 2.87 -8.30
CA SER A 54 -26.93 2.47 -7.47
C SER A 54 -28.23 3.19 -7.86
N TYR A 55 -28.13 4.45 -8.29
CA TYR A 55 -29.31 5.24 -8.66
C TYR A 55 -29.80 4.97 -10.09
N TYR A 56 -28.89 4.78 -11.06
CA TYR A 56 -29.24 4.78 -12.48
C TYR A 56 -29.10 3.45 -13.21
N LEU A 57 -28.27 2.52 -12.73
CA LEU A 57 -27.67 1.52 -13.61
C LEU A 57 -27.89 0.06 -13.14
N ASP A 58 -28.24 -0.20 -11.89
CA ASP A 58 -28.46 -1.56 -11.35
C ASP A 58 -27.35 -2.58 -11.69
N PHE A 59 -26.14 -2.12 -12.04
CA PHE A 59 -25.07 -2.99 -12.51
C PHE A 59 -24.17 -3.43 -11.35
N VAL A 60 -23.90 -4.73 -11.23
CA VAL A 60 -23.03 -5.33 -10.20
C VAL A 60 -21.52 -5.17 -10.52
N PHE A 61 -21.18 -4.51 -11.62
CA PHE A 61 -19.81 -4.52 -12.17
C PHE A 61 -18.78 -3.76 -11.32
N ILE A 62 -19.18 -2.66 -10.67
CA ILE A 62 -18.25 -1.79 -9.92
C ILE A 62 -17.68 -2.49 -8.67
N PRO A 63 -18.51 -3.14 -7.81
CA PRO A 63 -17.99 -3.95 -6.71
C PRO A 63 -17.00 -5.02 -7.17
N ILE A 64 -17.28 -5.72 -8.28
CA ILE A 64 -16.40 -6.79 -8.80
C ILE A 64 -15.01 -6.24 -9.15
N ILE A 65 -14.93 -5.09 -9.82
CA ILE A 65 -13.65 -4.46 -10.17
C ILE A 65 -12.83 -4.12 -8.92
N VAL A 66 -13.48 -3.55 -7.89
CA VAL A 66 -12.81 -3.23 -6.62
C VAL A 66 -12.27 -4.49 -5.95
N TRP A 67 -13.04 -5.59 -5.94
CA TRP A 67 -12.60 -6.88 -5.40
C TRP A 67 -11.42 -7.48 -6.15
N VAL A 68 -11.46 -7.47 -7.50
CA VAL A 68 -10.37 -8.00 -8.34
C VAL A 68 -9.09 -7.18 -8.14
N LEU A 69 -9.19 -5.85 -8.12
CA LEU A 69 -8.05 -4.98 -7.84
C LEU A 69 -7.51 -5.20 -6.42
N GLY A 70 -8.40 -5.33 -5.44
CA GLY A 70 -8.03 -5.70 -4.07
C GLY A 70 -7.20 -6.98 -4.06
N ALA A 71 -7.75 -8.09 -4.56
CA ALA A 71 -7.05 -9.38 -4.61
C ALA A 71 -5.66 -9.28 -5.27
N PHE A 72 -5.56 -8.53 -6.38
CA PHE A 72 -4.27 -8.27 -7.03
C PHE A 72 -3.28 -7.55 -6.11
N PHE A 73 -3.70 -6.50 -5.40
CA PHE A 73 -2.86 -5.81 -4.43
C PHE A 73 -2.45 -6.69 -3.25
N LEU A 74 -3.32 -7.58 -2.77
CA LEU A 74 -2.99 -8.55 -1.71
C LEU A 74 -1.90 -9.52 -2.16
N ILE A 75 -2.05 -10.10 -3.35
CA ILE A 75 -1.04 -10.98 -3.93
C ILE A 75 0.28 -10.22 -4.08
N TYR A 76 0.22 -8.99 -4.59
CA TYR A 76 1.40 -8.15 -4.77
C TYR A 76 2.08 -7.79 -3.44
N LEU A 77 1.31 -7.59 -2.36
CA LEU A 77 1.83 -7.39 -1.02
C LEU A 77 2.63 -8.61 -0.55
N VAL A 78 2.06 -9.81 -0.66
CA VAL A 78 2.72 -11.06 -0.28
C VAL A 78 4.02 -11.27 -1.06
N VAL A 79 4.02 -10.98 -2.37
CA VAL A 79 5.23 -11.07 -3.20
C VAL A 79 6.30 -10.08 -2.73
N CYS A 80 5.92 -8.87 -2.33
CA CYS A 80 6.85 -7.87 -1.82
C CYS A 80 7.41 -8.28 -0.45
N GLU A 81 6.58 -8.76 0.46
CA GLU A 81 7.00 -9.29 1.76
C GLU A 81 7.95 -10.48 1.59
N HIS A 82 7.59 -11.47 0.77
CA HIS A 82 8.46 -12.61 0.50
C HIS A 82 9.83 -12.17 -0.02
N LYS A 83 9.87 -11.20 -0.96
CA LYS A 83 11.13 -10.65 -1.47
C LYS A 83 11.95 -9.92 -0.41
N THR A 84 11.29 -9.28 0.56
CA THR A 84 11.98 -8.64 1.69
C THR A 84 12.67 -9.70 2.55
N TYR A 85 11.94 -10.73 2.98
CA TYR A 85 12.49 -11.77 3.85
C TYR A 85 13.52 -12.66 3.13
N SER A 86 13.30 -12.98 1.86
CA SER A 86 14.26 -13.79 1.09
C SER A 86 15.62 -13.13 0.94
N ASN A 87 15.66 -11.79 0.89
CA ASN A 87 16.89 -11.02 0.70
C ASN A 87 17.51 -10.55 2.02
N VAL A 88 16.96 -10.93 3.19
CA VAL A 88 17.42 -10.38 4.47
C VAL A 88 18.89 -10.67 4.74
N GLN A 89 19.38 -11.85 4.35
CA GLN A 89 20.79 -12.20 4.50
C GLN A 89 21.69 -11.26 3.68
N GLU A 90 21.31 -10.96 2.43
CA GLU A 90 22.03 -10.00 1.59
C GLU A 90 21.97 -8.58 2.17
N ILE A 91 20.80 -8.17 2.69
CA ILE A 91 20.65 -6.88 3.38
C ILE A 91 21.61 -6.78 4.56
N ILE A 92 21.67 -7.80 5.42
CA ILE A 92 22.56 -7.83 6.60
C ILE A 92 24.02 -7.73 6.17
N VAL A 93 24.45 -8.53 5.18
CA VAL A 93 25.84 -8.51 4.68
C VAL A 93 26.21 -7.13 4.16
N HIS A 94 25.39 -6.55 3.29
CA HIS A 94 25.67 -5.22 2.73
C HIS A 94 25.60 -4.12 3.79
N LEU A 95 24.65 -4.18 4.73
CA LEU A 95 24.53 -3.21 5.82
C LEU A 95 25.72 -3.31 6.79
N SER A 96 26.19 -4.52 7.12
CA SER A 96 27.38 -4.70 7.95
C SER A 96 28.64 -4.14 7.27
N SER A 97 28.72 -4.24 5.94
CA SER A 97 29.88 -3.76 5.17
C SER A 97 30.01 -2.24 5.15
N THR A 98 28.94 -1.49 5.38
CA THR A 98 29.02 -0.02 5.47
C THR A 98 29.56 0.43 6.83
N GLY A 99 29.53 -0.42 7.86
CA GLY A 99 29.97 -0.10 9.22
C GLY A 99 29.14 1.00 9.90
N ARG A 100 28.06 1.43 9.25
CA ARG A 100 27.11 2.45 9.71
C ARG A 100 25.80 1.67 9.90
N HIS A 101 25.17 1.78 11.07
CA HIS A 101 23.93 1.06 11.43
C HIS A 101 24.10 -0.35 12.05
N GLU A 102 25.12 -0.58 12.90
CA GLU A 102 25.29 -1.85 13.65
C GLU A 102 24.02 -2.25 14.42
N GLY A 103 23.38 -1.34 15.16
CA GLY A 103 22.17 -1.68 15.92
C GLY A 103 20.98 -2.16 15.05
N LEU A 104 20.89 -1.65 13.81
CA LEU A 104 19.88 -2.12 12.84
C LEU A 104 20.28 -3.50 12.27
N CYS A 105 21.56 -3.69 12.00
CA CYS A 105 22.12 -4.95 11.53
C CYS A 105 21.86 -6.07 12.56
N ASP A 106 22.11 -5.80 13.85
CA ASP A 106 21.87 -6.74 14.94
C ASP A 106 20.39 -7.09 15.08
N ALA A 107 19.50 -6.10 15.00
CA ALA A 107 18.05 -6.34 15.06
C ALA A 107 17.54 -7.19 13.89
N LEU A 108 18.07 -6.97 12.68
CA LEU A 108 17.76 -7.80 11.51
C LEU A 108 18.33 -9.21 11.65
N LEU A 109 19.54 -9.34 12.19
CA LEU A 109 20.20 -10.62 12.42
C LEU A 109 19.46 -11.45 13.48
N GLU A 110 19.05 -10.84 14.59
CA GLU A 110 18.28 -11.51 15.65
C GLU A 110 16.95 -12.04 15.10
N GLY A 111 16.24 -11.24 14.31
CA GLY A 111 15.02 -11.68 13.63
C GLY A 111 15.29 -12.78 12.61
N PHE A 112 16.37 -12.69 11.84
CA PHE A 112 16.77 -13.73 10.88
C PHE A 112 17.10 -15.06 11.57
N ILE A 113 17.78 -15.04 12.72
CA ILE A 113 18.09 -16.26 13.48
C ILE A 113 16.79 -16.96 13.93
N LYS A 114 15.76 -16.19 14.29
CA LYS A 114 14.48 -16.74 14.77
C LYS A 114 13.55 -17.20 13.64
N PHE A 115 13.46 -16.44 12.55
CA PHE A 115 12.46 -16.64 11.50
C PHE A 115 13.03 -17.09 10.15
N GLY A 116 14.34 -17.04 9.97
CA GLY A 116 15.02 -17.38 8.72
C GLY A 116 14.65 -16.47 7.57
N THR A 117 14.64 -17.03 6.36
CA THR A 117 14.19 -16.36 5.12
C THR A 117 12.68 -16.41 4.92
N CYS A 118 11.96 -17.08 5.82
CA CYS A 118 10.52 -17.23 5.75
C CYS A 118 9.83 -16.00 6.36
N MET A 119 8.61 -15.74 5.87
CA MET A 119 7.76 -14.73 6.51
C MET A 119 7.42 -15.20 7.93
N PRO A 120 7.55 -14.34 8.97
CA PRO A 120 7.12 -14.70 10.31
C PRO A 120 5.62 -15.07 10.35
N PRO A 121 5.21 -15.98 11.24
CA PRO A 121 3.82 -16.42 11.33
C PRO A 121 2.90 -15.26 11.70
N ARG A 122 1.84 -15.04 10.89
CA ARG A 122 0.86 -13.95 11.12
C ARG A 122 -0.04 -14.28 12.31
N GLY A 123 -0.10 -13.42 13.33
CA GLY A 123 -1.00 -13.59 14.49
C GLY A 123 -0.70 -12.66 15.66
N TRP A 124 -1.26 -12.97 16.84
CA TRP A 124 -0.88 -12.32 18.09
C TRP A 124 0.45 -12.92 18.59
N TYR A 125 1.56 -12.54 17.95
CA TYR A 125 2.89 -12.98 18.37
C TYR A 125 3.74 -11.80 18.86
N GLY A 126 4.67 -12.15 19.77
CA GLY A 126 5.26 -11.25 20.76
C GLY A 126 6.24 -10.20 20.23
N SER A 127 6.96 -9.57 21.17
CA SER A 127 7.90 -8.47 20.92
C SER A 127 8.84 -8.68 19.73
N ASP A 128 9.25 -9.92 19.47
CA ASP A 128 10.30 -10.24 18.52
C ASP A 128 9.87 -10.07 17.05
N GLU A 129 8.64 -10.45 16.71
CA GLU A 129 8.10 -10.21 15.36
C GLU A 129 7.98 -8.70 15.11
N TYR A 130 7.45 -7.98 16.10
CA TYR A 130 7.31 -6.53 16.03
C TYR A 130 8.68 -5.85 15.87
N LEU A 131 9.69 -6.25 16.63
CA LEU A 131 11.05 -5.73 16.52
C LEU A 131 11.65 -6.00 15.14
N TYR A 132 11.44 -7.20 14.59
CA TYR A 132 11.94 -7.55 13.27
C TYR A 132 11.27 -6.74 12.15
N GLN A 133 9.95 -6.58 12.20
CA GLN A 133 9.21 -5.72 11.27
C GLN A 133 9.62 -4.25 11.41
N LYS A 134 9.84 -3.78 12.65
CA LYS A 134 10.33 -2.42 12.94
C LYS A 134 11.72 -2.20 12.34
N ALA A 135 12.61 -3.18 12.42
CA ALA A 135 13.94 -3.12 11.81
C ALA A 135 13.83 -2.96 10.28
N PHE A 136 12.99 -3.74 9.59
CA PHE A 136 12.77 -3.51 8.15
C PHE A 136 12.18 -2.14 7.83
N LEU A 137 11.32 -1.62 8.69
CA LEU A 137 10.75 -0.28 8.53
C LEU A 137 11.84 0.80 8.67
N GLU A 138 12.71 0.68 9.67
CA GLU A 138 13.85 1.56 9.88
C GLU A 138 14.84 1.48 8.72
N PHE A 139 15.18 0.28 8.27
CA PHE A 139 15.99 0.06 7.06
C PHE A 139 15.38 0.74 5.83
N SER A 140 14.06 0.67 5.64
CA SER A 140 13.39 1.32 4.51
C SER A 140 13.44 2.85 4.55
N ASN A 141 13.69 3.43 5.74
CA ASN A 141 13.74 4.88 5.95
C ASN A 141 15.16 5.46 5.84
N LEU A 142 16.19 4.62 5.80
CA LEU A 142 17.56 5.08 5.67
C LEU A 142 17.80 5.82 4.35
N ASP A 143 18.61 6.87 4.42
CA ASP A 143 19.17 7.54 3.25
C ASP A 143 20.45 6.83 2.82
N LEU A 144 20.34 6.00 1.78
CA LEU A 144 21.43 5.14 1.27
C LEU A 144 21.98 5.65 -0.07
N THR A 145 21.67 6.90 -0.42
CA THR A 145 21.97 7.49 -1.74
C THR A 145 23.46 7.46 -2.07
N GLU A 146 24.32 7.52 -1.06
CA GLU A 146 25.78 7.51 -1.19
C GLU A 146 26.44 6.19 -0.79
N GLU A 147 25.69 5.22 -0.24
CA GLU A 147 26.27 4.04 0.40
C GLU A 147 26.27 2.80 -0.50
N SER A 148 25.14 2.45 -1.11
CA SER A 148 25.06 1.24 -1.95
C SER A 148 23.81 1.20 -2.82
N GLU A 149 23.99 1.07 -4.13
CA GLU A 149 22.89 0.86 -5.08
C GLU A 149 22.11 -0.45 -4.79
N GLN A 150 22.81 -1.47 -4.26
CA GLN A 150 22.18 -2.74 -3.91
C GLN A 150 21.26 -2.60 -2.70
N LEU A 151 21.66 -1.85 -1.67
CA LEU A 151 20.78 -1.58 -0.53
C LEU A 151 19.53 -0.79 -0.95
N ILE A 152 19.67 0.20 -1.84
CA ILE A 152 18.52 0.91 -2.43
C ILE A 152 17.58 -0.06 -3.15
N LYS A 153 18.12 -1.06 -3.87
CA LYS A 153 17.31 -2.10 -4.53
C LYS A 153 16.54 -2.93 -3.51
N PHE A 154 17.11 -3.24 -2.35
CA PHE A 154 16.43 -3.96 -1.27
C PHE A 154 15.41 -3.11 -0.49
N GLN A 155 15.58 -1.79 -0.42
CA GLN A 155 14.56 -0.91 0.16
C GLN A 155 13.27 -0.86 -0.69
N LYS A 156 13.38 -1.00 -2.02
CA LYS A 156 12.22 -0.91 -2.94
C LYS A 156 11.06 -1.84 -2.58
N PRO A 157 11.22 -3.16 -2.38
CA PRO A 157 10.11 -4.05 -2.01
C PRO A 157 9.46 -3.64 -0.68
N ILE A 158 10.23 -3.19 0.32
CA ILE A 158 9.71 -2.76 1.63
C ILE A 158 8.92 -1.44 1.51
N ARG A 159 9.41 -0.49 0.71
CA ARG A 159 8.65 0.75 0.46
C ARG A 159 7.36 0.47 -0.32
N LYS A 160 7.39 -0.48 -1.27
CA LYS A 160 6.21 -0.92 -2.01
C LYS A 160 5.17 -1.59 -1.12
N SER A 161 5.56 -2.50 -0.22
CA SER A 161 4.60 -3.13 0.71
C SER A 161 3.87 -2.07 1.54
N ARG A 162 4.58 -1.05 2.03
CA ARG A 162 3.99 0.07 2.77
C ARG A 162 3.00 0.88 1.95
N ILE A 163 3.28 1.16 0.67
CA ILE A 163 2.32 1.82 -0.24
C ILE A 163 1.06 0.95 -0.40
N ILE A 164 1.24 -0.35 -0.64
CA ILE A 164 0.13 -1.28 -0.88
C ILE A 164 -0.77 -1.37 0.35
N ILE A 165 -0.20 -1.41 1.56
CA ILE A 165 -0.97 -1.37 2.82
C ILE A 165 -1.82 -0.10 2.90
N LYS A 166 -1.27 1.07 2.55
CA LYS A 166 -2.04 2.33 2.52
C LYS A 166 -3.18 2.31 1.49
N ILE A 167 -2.94 1.75 0.31
CA ILE A 167 -3.96 1.55 -0.73
C ILE A 167 -5.07 0.64 -0.19
N TRP A 168 -4.72 -0.44 0.50
CA TRP A 168 -5.67 -1.36 1.12
C TRP A 168 -6.53 -0.71 2.18
N ILE A 169 -5.93 0.09 3.07
CA ILE A 169 -6.66 0.86 4.07
C ILE A 169 -7.64 1.83 3.38
N ALA A 170 -7.21 2.51 2.31
CA ALA A 170 -8.08 3.40 1.56
C ALA A 170 -9.25 2.67 0.90
N PHE A 171 -9.02 1.48 0.33
CA PHE A 171 -10.11 0.65 -0.21
C PHE A 171 -11.08 0.19 0.88
N PHE A 172 -10.57 -0.20 2.05
CA PHE A 172 -11.43 -0.57 3.17
C PHE A 172 -12.29 0.60 3.65
N ILE A 173 -11.70 1.80 3.75
CA ILE A 173 -12.45 3.02 4.09
C ILE A 173 -13.52 3.32 3.04
N ALA A 174 -13.19 3.26 1.74
CA ALA A 174 -14.17 3.43 0.67
C ALA A 174 -15.31 2.40 0.78
N PHE A 175 -14.98 1.13 1.00
CA PHE A 175 -15.98 0.07 1.17
C PHE A 175 -16.92 0.35 2.35
N VAL A 176 -16.41 0.78 3.50
CA VAL A 176 -17.23 1.14 4.67
C VAL A 176 -18.11 2.36 4.37
N LEU A 177 -17.58 3.37 3.68
CA LEU A 177 -18.34 4.56 3.29
C LEU A 177 -19.51 4.22 2.35
N GLN A 178 -19.34 3.23 1.47
CA GLN A 178 -20.37 2.79 0.51
C GLN A 178 -21.61 2.14 1.15
N ILE A 179 -21.48 1.61 2.37
CA ILE A 179 -22.59 0.93 3.06
C ILE A 179 -23.78 1.88 3.22
N ILE A 180 -23.53 3.15 3.57
CA ILE A 180 -24.61 4.13 3.83
C ILE A 180 -25.34 4.53 2.54
N PRO A 181 -24.67 4.97 1.45
CA PRO A 181 -25.33 5.30 0.18
C PRO A 181 -26.11 4.13 -0.43
N VAL A 182 -25.61 2.90 -0.31
CA VAL A 182 -26.30 1.72 -0.86
C VAL A 182 -27.59 1.44 -0.08
N ILE A 183 -27.57 1.50 1.25
CA ILE A 183 -28.76 1.32 2.08
C ILE A 183 -29.80 2.40 1.77
N VAL A 184 -29.40 3.69 1.76
CA VAL A 184 -30.31 4.81 1.51
C VAL A 184 -30.87 4.76 0.07
N GLY A 185 -30.02 4.52 -0.93
CA GLY A 185 -30.45 4.41 -2.33
C GLY A 185 -31.42 3.26 -2.56
N SER A 186 -31.20 2.10 -1.92
CA SER A 186 -32.11 0.97 -1.99
C SER A 186 -33.47 1.25 -1.34
N ALA A 187 -33.50 2.00 -0.23
CA ALA A 187 -34.73 2.38 0.45
C ALA A 187 -35.57 3.36 -0.37
N MET A 188 -34.94 4.37 -0.99
CA MET A 188 -35.63 5.35 -1.84
C MET A 188 -36.15 4.76 -3.15
N LYS A 189 -35.52 3.71 -3.69
CA LYS A 189 -35.99 3.03 -4.91
C LYS A 189 -37.20 2.13 -4.66
N ASN A 190 -37.40 1.69 -3.43
CA ASN A 190 -38.49 0.82 -3.01
C ASN A 190 -39.67 1.57 -2.35
N SER A 191 -39.60 2.91 -2.26
CA SER A 191 -40.66 3.80 -1.75
C SER A 191 -41.40 4.50 -2.89
#